data_AF-E1YEB7-F1
#
_entry.id   AF-E1YEB7-F1
#
_cell.length_a   1.000
_cell.length_b   1.000
_cell.length_c   1.000
_cell.angle_alpha   90.00
_cell.angle_beta   90.00
_cell.angle_gamma   90.00
#
_symmetry.space_group_name_H-M   'P 1'
#
loop_
_entity.id
_entity.type
_entity.pdbx_description
1 polymer ?
#
loop_
_entity_poly.entity_id
_entity_poly.type
_entity_poly.pdbx_seq_one_letter_code
_entity_poly.pdbx_strand_id
1 'polypeptide(L)'
;MGNKKMEYFSDKESKSKPQAVDSVTPAAWGGIVALIQSMVTTGAFGQQYPEMCPDGDGPTGTDEQSFILALKAEVPDVEWPLKTEEGNNWEKEAWAPETMAALDLIQFCYQAVAKPIQGVYHSFFRHHHLSFDEEAGKDSFLERINTIFRRNGIAYVLEHDGSIKRIIPVQFQSFISTHIRTGDSVLDNMIDDAQKKFLNPDIKIRKEAIERLWDCWERIKTVEDPRNKKKSISILLDKVSNDSDTRSMLEEEARKLTDIGNTFHIRHSEVTQIVISDNSIIDYLFYRLCAFIQMLLSSR
;
A
#
# COMPACT_ATOMS: atom_id res chain seq x y z
N MET A 1 -6.81 16.78 24.49
CA MET A 1 -7.47 15.50 24.85
C MET A 1 -7.45 14.65 23.60
N GLY A 2 -6.62 13.60 23.56
CA GLY A 2 -6.49 12.76 22.38
C GLY A 2 -7.86 12.20 21.99
N ASN A 3 -8.24 12.37 20.72
CA ASN A 3 -9.47 11.83 20.17
C ASN A 3 -9.48 10.32 20.43
N LYS A 4 -10.30 9.88 21.39
CA LYS A 4 -10.37 8.46 21.75
C LYS A 4 -11.03 7.76 20.56
N LYS A 5 -10.22 7.02 19.80
CA LYS A 5 -10.64 6.18 18.68
C LYS A 5 -11.90 5.41 19.05
N MET A 6 -13.04 5.77 18.46
CA MET A 6 -14.31 5.13 18.77
C MET A 6 -14.40 3.84 17.96
N GLU A 7 -14.12 2.73 18.62
CA GLU A 7 -14.28 1.39 18.05
C GLU A 7 -15.76 1.05 17.89
N TYR A 8 -16.13 0.48 16.73
CA TYR A 8 -17.48 -0.02 16.52
C TYR A 8 -17.72 -1.25 17.42
N PHE A 9 -18.99 -1.54 17.70
CA PHE A 9 -19.38 -2.71 18.50
C PHE A 9 -18.74 -4.00 17.98
N SER A 10 -18.77 -4.25 16.67
CA SER A 10 -18.15 -5.43 16.06
C SER A 10 -16.62 -5.47 16.20
N ASP A 11 -15.96 -4.34 16.39
CA ASP A 11 -14.50 -4.32 16.57
C ASP A 11 -14.13 -4.83 17.98
N LYS A 12 -15.07 -4.74 18.94
CA LYS A 12 -14.94 -5.25 20.31
C LYS A 12 -15.40 -6.70 20.43
N GLU A 13 -16.49 -7.05 19.77
CA GLU A 13 -17.12 -8.37 19.89
C GLU A 13 -16.58 -9.41 18.89
N SER A 14 -16.05 -8.96 17.75
CA SER A 14 -15.53 -9.84 16.71
C SER A 14 -14.05 -9.56 16.45
N LYS A 15 -13.32 -10.58 15.97
CA LYS A 15 -11.98 -10.35 15.43
C LYS A 15 -12.09 -9.40 14.25
N SER A 16 -11.31 -8.32 14.27
CA SER A 16 -11.22 -7.37 13.16
C SER A 16 -10.98 -8.09 11.83
N LYS A 17 -11.66 -7.65 10.77
CA LYS A 17 -11.45 -8.19 9.42
C LYS A 17 -9.96 -8.08 9.05
N PRO A 18 -9.30 -9.17 8.61
CA PRO A 18 -7.92 -9.09 8.14
C PRO A 18 -7.80 -8.09 6.98
N GLN A 19 -6.79 -7.22 7.05
CA GLN A 19 -6.45 -6.30 5.98
C GLN A 19 -5.57 -7.03 4.96
N ALA A 20 -6.21 -7.60 3.93
CA ALA A 20 -5.57 -8.43 2.91
C ALA A 20 -6.02 -8.08 1.47
N VAL A 21 -6.89 -7.09 1.32
CA VAL A 21 -7.40 -6.65 0.01
C VAL A 21 -6.48 -5.54 -0.52
N ASP A 22 -5.72 -5.86 -1.57
CA ASP A 22 -4.74 -4.94 -2.18
C ASP A 22 -5.36 -3.94 -3.17
N SER A 23 -6.69 -3.87 -3.27
CA SER A 23 -7.40 -2.94 -4.12
C SER A 23 -8.42 -2.10 -3.34
N VAL A 24 -8.59 -0.84 -3.73
CA VAL A 24 -9.70 -0.01 -3.22
C VAL A 24 -11.01 -0.53 -3.84
N THR A 25 -11.82 -1.21 -3.02
CA THR A 25 -13.09 -1.78 -3.48
C THR A 25 -14.15 -0.70 -3.70
N PRO A 26 -15.20 -0.94 -4.51
CA PRO A 26 -16.32 0.00 -4.68
C PRO A 26 -16.95 0.47 -3.36
N ALA A 27 -17.08 -0.42 -2.37
CA ALA A 27 -17.60 -0.07 -1.05
C ALA A 27 -16.66 0.88 -0.28
N ALA A 28 -15.35 0.64 -0.32
CA ALA A 28 -14.36 1.53 0.30
C ALA A 28 -14.33 2.88 -0.42
N TRP A 29 -14.34 2.86 -1.75
CA TRP A 29 -14.37 4.04 -2.60
C TRP A 29 -15.58 4.93 -2.33
N GLY A 30 -16.79 4.36 -2.28
CA GLY A 30 -17.99 5.13 -1.93
C GLY A 30 -17.88 5.84 -0.58
N GLY A 31 -17.25 5.20 0.42
CA GLY A 31 -16.96 5.82 1.71
C GLY A 31 -15.94 6.97 1.63
N ILE A 32 -14.90 6.82 0.81
CA ILE A 32 -13.88 7.85 0.55
C ILE A 32 -14.52 9.05 -0.16
N VAL A 33 -15.32 8.80 -1.20
CA VAL A 33 -16.04 9.85 -1.93
C VAL A 33 -16.97 10.63 -1.02
N ALA A 34 -17.78 9.95 -0.20
CA ALA A 34 -18.68 10.61 0.74
C ALA A 34 -17.92 11.45 1.80
N LEU A 35 -16.77 10.98 2.26
CA LEU A 35 -15.87 11.73 3.14
C LEU A 35 -15.36 13.01 2.47
N ILE A 36 -14.81 12.91 1.25
CA ILE A 36 -14.24 14.04 0.52
C ILE A 36 -15.32 15.07 0.16
N GLN A 37 -16.48 14.62 -0.34
CA GLN A 37 -17.60 15.51 -0.65
C GLN A 37 -18.07 16.28 0.59
N SER A 38 -18.21 15.60 1.73
CA SER A 38 -18.53 16.26 3.00
C SER A 38 -17.48 17.29 3.41
N MET A 39 -16.21 17.04 3.11
CA MET A 39 -15.11 17.98 3.41
C MET A 39 -15.10 19.20 2.49
N VAL A 40 -15.38 19.02 1.20
CA VAL A 40 -15.61 20.15 0.28
C VAL A 40 -16.76 21.01 0.80
N THR A 41 -17.92 20.41 1.10
CA THR A 41 -19.12 21.11 1.58
C THR A 41 -18.91 21.83 2.91
N THR A 42 -18.09 21.29 3.81
CA THR A 42 -17.84 21.90 5.13
C THR A 42 -16.72 22.94 5.11
N GLY A 43 -16.06 23.16 3.97
CA GLY A 43 -14.97 24.12 3.85
C GLY A 43 -13.61 23.58 4.29
N ALA A 44 -13.45 22.26 4.47
CA ALA A 44 -12.25 21.67 5.05
C ALA A 44 -10.99 21.81 4.17
N PHE A 45 -11.14 22.17 2.90
CA PHE A 45 -10.01 22.48 2.01
C PHE A 45 -9.82 24.00 1.83
N GLY A 46 -10.62 24.82 2.51
CA GLY A 46 -10.65 26.28 2.39
C GLY A 46 -9.40 26.99 2.91
N GLN A 47 -8.51 26.31 3.65
CA GLN A 47 -7.22 26.90 4.03
C GLN A 47 -6.32 27.06 2.81
N GLN A 48 -6.29 26.06 1.92
CA GLN A 48 -5.45 26.05 0.73
C GLN A 48 -6.20 26.55 -0.51
N TYR A 49 -7.50 26.26 -0.61
CA TYR A 49 -8.36 26.68 -1.70
C TYR A 49 -9.55 27.50 -1.16
N PRO A 50 -9.31 28.73 -0.70
CA PRO A 50 -10.33 29.53 -0.02
C PRO A 50 -11.40 30.03 -0.98
N GLU A 51 -12.66 29.75 -0.67
CA GLU A 51 -13.75 30.61 -1.12
C GLU A 51 -13.70 31.87 -0.25
N MET A 52 -13.55 33.04 -0.86
CA MET A 52 -13.45 34.31 -0.14
C MET A 52 -14.81 34.97 0.01
N CYS A 53 -15.05 35.59 1.16
CA CYS A 53 -16.19 36.50 1.33
C CYS A 53 -16.16 37.57 0.22
N PRO A 54 -17.31 37.95 -0.40
CA PRO A 54 -17.31 38.89 -1.51
C PRO A 54 -16.74 40.29 -1.20
N ASP A 55 -16.66 40.68 0.07
CA ASP A 55 -16.03 41.92 0.52
C ASP A 55 -14.56 41.75 0.96
N GLY A 56 -14.01 40.54 0.84
CA GLY A 56 -12.61 40.20 1.12
C GLY A 56 -12.29 39.87 2.58
N ASP A 57 -13.28 39.82 3.46
CA ASP A 57 -13.09 39.79 4.92
C ASP A 57 -12.75 38.39 5.50
N GLY A 58 -12.25 37.49 4.63
CA GLY A 58 -11.73 36.17 4.98
C GLY A 58 -12.37 35.01 4.21
N PRO A 59 -11.86 33.78 4.42
CA PRO A 59 -12.40 32.58 3.79
C PRO A 59 -13.73 32.18 4.42
N THR A 60 -14.64 31.66 3.60
CA THR A 60 -15.99 31.23 3.99
C THR A 60 -16.24 29.75 3.74
N GLY A 61 -15.37 29.12 2.95
CA GLY A 61 -15.52 27.73 2.53
C GLY A 61 -14.37 27.27 1.62
N THR A 62 -14.62 26.20 0.89
CA THR A 62 -13.74 25.68 -0.15
C THR A 62 -14.16 26.28 -1.49
N ASP A 63 -13.25 26.94 -2.21
CA ASP A 63 -13.43 27.22 -3.62
C ASP A 63 -13.29 25.91 -4.39
N GLU A 64 -14.44 25.28 -4.67
CA GLU A 64 -14.50 23.99 -5.34
C GLU A 64 -13.85 24.04 -6.73
N GLN A 65 -13.96 25.15 -7.46
CA GLN A 65 -13.36 25.25 -8.79
C GLN A 65 -11.83 25.25 -8.71
N SER A 66 -11.26 26.02 -7.77
CA SER A 66 -9.82 26.04 -7.52
C SER A 66 -9.31 24.67 -7.05
N PHE A 67 -10.04 24.02 -6.14
CA PHE A 67 -9.75 22.65 -5.69
C PHE A 67 -9.75 21.64 -6.85
N ILE A 68 -10.77 21.67 -7.72
CA ILE A 68 -10.88 20.78 -8.88
C ILE A 68 -9.73 21.01 -9.87
N LEU A 69 -9.35 22.26 -10.13
CA LEU A 69 -8.27 22.58 -11.06
C LEU A 69 -6.93 22.05 -10.55
N ALA A 70 -6.66 22.17 -9.24
CA ALA A 70 -5.47 21.59 -8.62
C ALA A 70 -5.50 20.05 -8.66
N LEU A 71 -6.64 19.43 -8.31
CA LEU A 71 -6.80 17.99 -8.37
C LEU A 71 -6.53 17.43 -9.77
N LYS A 72 -7.09 18.06 -10.82
CA LYS A 72 -6.87 17.63 -12.21
C LYS A 72 -5.42 17.79 -12.67
N ALA A 73 -4.68 18.73 -12.09
CA ALA A 73 -3.28 18.94 -12.43
C ALA A 73 -2.35 17.93 -11.73
N GLU A 74 -2.68 17.51 -10.51
CA GLU A 74 -1.82 16.65 -9.69
C GLU A 74 -2.21 15.16 -9.74
N VAL A 75 -3.51 14.86 -9.90
CA VAL A 75 -4.06 13.49 -9.95
C VAL A 75 -4.95 13.34 -11.20
N PRO A 76 -4.38 13.36 -12.41
CA PRO A 76 -5.14 13.39 -13.66
C PRO A 76 -5.98 12.14 -13.91
N ASP A 77 -5.65 11.01 -13.27
CA ASP A 77 -6.38 9.75 -13.39
C ASP A 77 -7.67 9.69 -12.55
N VAL A 78 -7.97 10.76 -11.81
CA VAL A 78 -9.21 10.90 -11.03
C VAL A 78 -10.16 11.87 -11.72
N GLU A 79 -11.34 11.36 -12.07
CA GLU A 79 -12.40 12.18 -12.65
C GLU A 79 -13.16 12.99 -11.59
N TRP A 80 -13.60 14.21 -11.96
CA TRP A 80 -14.51 15.02 -11.17
C TRP A 80 -15.78 15.39 -11.97
N PRO A 81 -17.00 15.29 -11.40
CA PRO A 81 -17.32 14.83 -10.04
C PRO A 81 -16.92 13.37 -9.80
N LEU A 82 -16.53 13.06 -8.55
CA LEU A 82 -16.15 11.69 -8.17
C LEU A 82 -17.32 10.74 -8.40
N LYS A 83 -17.12 9.75 -9.28
CA LYS A 83 -18.12 8.72 -9.60
C LYS A 83 -17.99 7.55 -8.64
N THR A 84 -19.12 6.96 -8.23
CA THR A 84 -19.16 5.71 -7.44
C THR A 84 -19.90 4.59 -8.15
N GLU A 85 -20.39 4.87 -9.36
CA GLU A 85 -21.17 3.96 -10.19
C GLU A 85 -20.68 4.07 -11.63
N GLU A 86 -20.68 2.95 -12.34
CA GLU A 86 -20.44 2.87 -13.77
C GLU A 86 -21.58 2.11 -14.45
N GLY A 87 -21.81 2.41 -15.74
CA GLY A 87 -22.88 1.80 -16.52
C GLY A 87 -23.75 2.85 -17.21
N ASN A 88 -24.89 2.41 -17.68
CA ASN A 88 -25.85 3.26 -18.38
C ASN A 88 -26.98 3.71 -17.42
N ASN A 89 -27.91 4.53 -17.90
CA ASN A 89 -28.99 5.07 -17.06
C ASN A 89 -29.95 4.00 -16.48
N TRP A 90 -29.92 2.77 -16.99
CA TRP A 90 -30.82 1.68 -16.62
C TRP A 90 -30.12 0.60 -15.78
N GLU A 91 -28.82 0.43 -15.98
CA GLU A 91 -27.99 -0.54 -15.29
C GLU A 91 -26.74 0.16 -14.76
N LYS A 92 -26.69 0.32 -13.44
CA LYS A 92 -25.57 0.91 -12.73
C LYS A 92 -24.96 -0.11 -11.78
N GLU A 93 -23.66 -0.25 -11.84
CA GLU A 93 -22.89 -1.10 -10.96
C GLU A 93 -22.00 -0.25 -10.06
N ALA A 94 -21.76 -0.72 -8.84
CA ALA A 94 -20.84 -0.06 -7.93
C ALA A 94 -19.42 -0.08 -8.51
N TRP A 95 -18.79 1.08 -8.58
CA TRP A 95 -17.52 1.28 -9.26
C TRP A 95 -16.49 1.93 -8.35
N ALA A 96 -15.21 1.63 -8.61
CA ALA A 96 -14.06 2.31 -8.03
C ALA A 96 -13.01 2.52 -9.14
N PRO A 97 -12.22 3.60 -9.07
CA PRO A 97 -11.10 3.80 -9.97
C PRO A 97 -9.98 2.79 -9.69
N GLU A 98 -8.95 2.82 -10.54
CA GLU A 98 -7.70 2.14 -10.26
C GLU A 98 -7.16 2.51 -8.88
N THR A 99 -6.59 1.53 -8.18
CA THR A 99 -6.22 1.68 -6.78
C THR A 99 -5.21 2.81 -6.58
N MET A 100 -4.23 2.96 -7.48
CA MET A 100 -3.25 4.05 -7.40
C MET A 100 -3.91 5.43 -7.48
N ALA A 101 -4.85 5.63 -8.40
CA ALA A 101 -5.58 6.88 -8.53
C ALA A 101 -6.39 7.21 -7.26
N ALA A 102 -7.02 6.21 -6.63
CA ALA A 102 -7.70 6.40 -5.35
C ALA A 102 -6.74 6.77 -4.21
N LEU A 103 -5.56 6.14 -4.17
CA LEU A 103 -4.54 6.44 -3.15
C LEU A 103 -3.95 7.84 -3.33
N ASP A 104 -3.68 8.26 -4.58
CA ASP A 104 -3.19 9.61 -4.90
C ASP A 104 -4.21 10.68 -4.50
N LEU A 105 -5.51 10.47 -4.76
CA LEU A 105 -6.56 11.37 -4.29
C LEU A 105 -6.55 11.52 -2.76
N ILE A 106 -6.36 10.42 -2.03
CA ILE A 106 -6.29 10.45 -0.56
C ILE A 106 -5.11 11.32 -0.11
N GLN A 107 -3.94 11.17 -0.73
CA GLN A 107 -2.76 11.97 -0.39
C GLN A 107 -2.93 13.44 -0.75
N PHE A 108 -3.49 13.74 -1.93
CA PHE A 108 -3.84 15.10 -2.34
C PHE A 108 -4.77 15.77 -1.32
N CYS A 109 -5.84 15.08 -0.92
CA CYS A 109 -6.75 15.59 0.10
C CYS A 109 -6.06 15.73 1.47
N TYR A 110 -5.18 14.80 1.86
CA TYR A 110 -4.44 14.90 3.13
C TYR A 110 -3.53 16.13 3.18
N GLN A 111 -2.91 16.51 2.05
CA GLN A 111 -2.06 17.70 1.97
C GLN A 111 -2.85 18.98 2.21
N ALA A 112 -4.09 19.05 1.71
CA ALA A 112 -4.91 20.25 1.74
C ALA A 112 -5.91 20.35 2.90
N VAL A 113 -6.18 19.26 3.61
CA VAL A 113 -7.24 19.22 4.63
C VAL A 113 -6.85 19.99 5.89
N ALA A 114 -7.78 20.79 6.37
CA ALA A 114 -7.74 21.43 7.67
C ALA A 114 -9.13 21.42 8.30
N LYS A 115 -9.21 21.45 9.63
CA LYS A 115 -10.49 21.51 10.33
C LYS A 115 -11.02 22.96 10.26
N PRO A 116 -12.17 23.20 9.62
CA PRO A 116 -12.77 24.52 9.59
C PRO A 116 -13.33 24.87 10.98
N ILE A 117 -13.07 26.09 11.43
CA ILE A 117 -13.53 26.66 12.69
C ILE A 117 -14.38 27.87 12.35
N GLN A 118 -15.67 27.80 12.67
CA GLN A 118 -16.59 28.91 12.48
C GLN A 118 -16.22 30.07 13.40
N GLY A 119 -15.89 31.20 12.79
CA GLY A 119 -15.71 32.48 13.45
C GLY A 119 -16.98 33.33 13.41
N VAL A 120 -16.79 34.63 13.20
CA VAL A 120 -17.86 35.63 13.22
C VAL A 120 -18.89 35.34 12.12
N TYR A 121 -20.16 35.46 12.48
CA TYR A 121 -21.26 35.41 11.52
C TYR A 121 -21.41 36.75 10.81
N HIS A 122 -21.30 36.73 9.49
CA HIS A 122 -21.51 37.89 8.65
C HIS A 122 -22.96 37.90 8.13
N SER A 123 -23.81 38.74 8.74
CA SER A 123 -25.26 38.72 8.50
C SER A 123 -25.69 39.18 7.10
N PHE A 124 -24.92 40.05 6.44
CA PHE A 124 -25.27 40.58 5.12
C PHE A 124 -25.20 39.47 4.05
N PHE A 125 -24.10 38.71 4.02
CA PHE A 125 -23.92 37.57 3.12
C PHE A 125 -24.41 36.22 3.70
N ARG A 126 -24.78 36.19 4.99
CA ARG A 126 -25.36 35.04 5.70
C ARG A 126 -24.44 33.81 5.80
N HIS A 127 -23.16 34.05 6.08
CA HIS A 127 -22.17 32.99 6.28
C HIS A 127 -21.31 33.25 7.52
N HIS A 128 -20.53 32.26 7.94
CA HIS A 128 -19.46 32.43 8.91
C HIS A 128 -18.13 32.58 8.19
N HIS A 129 -17.27 33.48 8.67
CA HIS A 129 -15.86 33.43 8.29
C HIS A 129 -15.20 32.25 8.98
N LEU A 130 -14.33 31.56 8.26
CA LEU A 130 -13.63 30.38 8.72
C LEU A 130 -12.20 30.74 9.12
N SER A 131 -11.74 30.07 10.16
CA SER A 131 -10.33 29.85 10.44
C SER A 131 -10.05 28.36 10.41
N PHE A 132 -8.80 27.94 10.45
CA PHE A 132 -8.44 26.55 10.20
C PHE A 132 -7.45 26.00 11.23
N ASP A 133 -7.66 24.74 11.60
CA ASP A 133 -6.74 23.93 12.41
C ASP A 133 -6.29 22.74 11.56
N GLU A 134 -5.10 22.87 11.00
CA GLU A 134 -4.52 21.90 10.06
C GLU A 134 -4.25 20.54 10.75
N GLU A 135 -3.64 20.55 11.94
CA GLU A 135 -3.29 19.34 12.69
C GLU A 135 -4.56 18.53 13.03
N ALA A 136 -5.59 19.19 13.56
CA ALA A 136 -6.85 18.52 13.86
C ALA A 136 -7.58 18.03 12.60
N GLY A 137 -7.44 18.73 11.47
CA GLY A 137 -7.98 18.32 10.18
C GLY A 137 -7.33 17.04 9.66
N LYS A 138 -6.00 17.02 9.64
CA LYS A 138 -5.18 15.87 9.21
C LYS A 138 -5.40 14.66 10.09
N ASP A 139 -5.42 14.82 11.41
CA ASP A 139 -5.69 13.71 12.34
C ASP A 139 -7.08 13.10 12.13
N SER A 140 -8.10 13.95 11.96
CA SER A 140 -9.47 13.50 11.69
C SER A 140 -9.59 12.80 10.34
N PHE A 141 -8.92 13.32 9.30
CA PHE A 141 -8.91 12.70 7.97
C PHE A 141 -8.23 11.32 8.01
N LEU A 142 -7.05 11.25 8.62
CA LEU A 142 -6.27 10.04 8.78
C LEU A 142 -7.06 8.94 9.50
N GLU A 143 -7.70 9.27 10.63
CA GLU A 143 -8.49 8.28 11.37
C GLU A 143 -9.71 7.79 10.58
N ARG A 144 -10.37 8.66 9.82
CA ARG A 144 -11.53 8.28 8.98
C ARG A 144 -11.10 7.39 7.81
N ILE A 145 -10.03 7.74 7.10
CA ILE A 145 -9.48 6.91 6.01
C ILE A 145 -9.04 5.54 6.53
N ASN A 146 -8.25 5.51 7.62
CA ASN A 146 -7.78 4.25 8.19
C ASN A 146 -8.92 3.41 8.79
N THR A 147 -10.02 4.02 9.19
CA THR A 147 -11.25 3.30 9.55
C THR A 147 -11.91 2.68 8.32
N ILE A 148 -12.05 3.43 7.21
CA ILE A 148 -12.58 2.90 5.95
C ILE A 148 -11.73 1.70 5.48
N PHE A 149 -10.40 1.83 5.46
CA PHE A 149 -9.49 0.76 5.06
C PHE A 149 -9.66 -0.49 5.93
N ARG A 150 -9.57 -0.35 7.26
CA ARG A 150 -9.68 -1.48 8.20
C ARG A 150 -11.02 -2.20 8.09
N ARG A 151 -12.12 -1.44 8.00
CA ARG A 151 -13.48 -1.99 7.92
C ARG A 151 -13.75 -2.72 6.61
N ASN A 152 -13.11 -2.29 5.53
CA ASN A 152 -13.21 -2.95 4.23
C ASN A 152 -12.16 -4.05 4.04
N GLY A 153 -11.19 -4.18 4.94
CA GLY A 153 -10.10 -5.15 4.85
C GLY A 153 -9.02 -4.75 3.83
N ILE A 154 -8.93 -3.45 3.52
CA ILE A 154 -7.97 -2.89 2.58
C ILE A 154 -6.59 -2.91 3.21
N ALA A 155 -5.62 -3.45 2.49
CA ALA A 155 -4.23 -3.66 2.93
C ALA A 155 -3.38 -2.39 2.83
N TYR A 156 -3.93 -1.23 3.18
CA TYR A 156 -3.22 0.06 3.20
C TYR A 156 -3.45 0.80 4.51
N VAL A 157 -2.49 1.65 4.87
CA VAL A 157 -2.57 2.60 5.98
C VAL A 157 -2.03 3.96 5.53
N LEU A 158 -2.76 5.02 5.86
CA LEU A 158 -2.28 6.40 5.76
C LEU A 158 -1.55 6.76 7.06
N GLU A 159 -0.30 7.20 6.95
CA GLU A 159 0.54 7.60 8.07
C GLU A 159 0.44 9.11 8.35
N HIS A 160 0.93 9.54 9.52
CA HIS A 160 0.87 10.94 9.97
C HIS A 160 1.72 11.89 9.11
N ASP A 161 2.67 11.37 8.33
CA ASP A 161 3.41 12.17 7.35
C ASP A 161 2.67 12.31 6.00
N GLY A 162 1.50 11.69 5.87
CA GLY A 162 0.71 11.67 4.64
C GLY A 162 1.11 10.59 3.65
N SER A 163 2.11 9.76 3.97
CA SER A 163 2.48 8.61 3.15
C SER A 163 1.49 7.45 3.30
N ILE A 164 1.31 6.67 2.25
CA ILE A 164 0.49 5.45 2.29
C ILE A 164 1.40 4.23 2.18
N LYS A 165 1.26 3.32 3.14
CA LYS A 165 2.00 2.04 3.17
C LYS A 165 1.07 0.87 2.97
N ARG A 166 1.58 -0.16 2.29
CA ARG A 166 0.94 -1.47 2.23
C ARG A 166 1.11 -2.19 3.57
N ILE A 167 0.03 -2.80 4.05
CA ILE A 167 0.03 -3.68 5.20
C ILE A 167 0.11 -5.12 4.70
N ILE A 168 1.05 -5.89 5.22
CA ILE A 168 1.09 -7.34 5.04
C ILE A 168 0.57 -8.04 6.31
N PRO A 169 0.03 -9.26 6.20
CA PRO A 169 -0.44 -10.00 7.37
C PRO A 169 0.66 -10.11 8.43
N VAL A 170 0.29 -9.93 9.70
CA VAL A 170 1.24 -9.86 10.83
C VAL A 170 2.15 -11.09 10.92
N GLN A 171 1.65 -12.25 10.49
CA GLN A 171 2.42 -13.50 10.48
C GLN A 171 3.63 -13.44 9.55
N PHE A 172 3.60 -12.59 8.51
CA PHE A 172 4.68 -12.43 7.54
C PHE A 172 5.56 -11.19 7.81
N GLN A 173 5.14 -10.28 8.70
CA GLN A 173 5.88 -9.06 9.00
C GLN A 173 7.28 -9.34 9.56
N SER A 174 7.38 -10.31 10.49
CA SER A 174 8.67 -10.72 11.05
C SER A 174 9.58 -11.31 9.98
N PHE A 175 9.03 -12.06 9.03
CA PHE A 175 9.82 -12.64 7.94
C PHE A 175 10.33 -11.56 6.98
N ILE A 176 9.53 -10.54 6.67
CA ILE A 176 9.90 -9.53 5.68
C ILE A 176 10.70 -8.37 6.26
N SER A 177 10.59 -8.11 7.56
CA SER A 177 11.27 -6.96 8.18
C SER A 177 12.54 -7.35 8.93
N THR A 178 12.91 -8.64 8.92
CA THR A 178 14.16 -9.09 9.55
C THR A 178 15.33 -8.82 8.62
N HIS A 179 16.26 -8.00 9.10
CA HIS A 179 17.54 -7.75 8.47
C HIS A 179 18.38 -9.03 8.54
N ILE A 180 18.69 -9.61 7.39
CA ILE A 180 19.51 -10.82 7.30
C ILE A 180 20.95 -10.39 7.12
N ARG A 181 21.83 -10.82 8.04
CA ARG A 181 23.28 -10.61 7.91
C ARG A 181 23.92 -11.87 7.36
N THR A 182 24.16 -11.90 6.06
CA THR A 182 24.69 -13.09 5.37
C THR A 182 26.21 -13.16 5.38
N GLY A 183 26.89 -12.07 5.80
CA GLY A 183 28.34 -11.90 5.64
C GLY A 183 28.73 -11.40 4.24
N ASP A 184 27.76 -11.24 3.34
CA ASP A 184 27.91 -10.66 2.01
C ASP A 184 27.05 -9.40 1.94
N SER A 185 27.68 -8.23 2.06
CA SER A 185 26.98 -6.95 2.08
C SER A 185 26.19 -6.67 0.80
N VAL A 186 26.57 -7.28 -0.33
CA VAL A 186 25.80 -7.14 -1.57
C VAL A 186 24.52 -7.95 -1.46
N LEU A 187 24.59 -9.19 -0.96
CA LEU A 187 23.40 -10.02 -0.74
C LEU A 187 22.45 -9.37 0.28
N ASP A 188 22.99 -8.84 1.39
CA ASP A 188 22.20 -8.16 2.42
C ASP A 188 21.41 -6.97 1.80
N ASN A 189 22.08 -6.12 1.03
CA ASN A 189 21.44 -5.00 0.33
C ASN A 189 20.40 -5.45 -0.71
N MET A 190 20.63 -6.57 -1.41
CA MET A 190 19.67 -7.11 -2.37
C MET A 190 18.39 -7.61 -1.68
N ILE A 191 18.53 -8.25 -0.51
CA ILE A 191 17.40 -8.72 0.29
C ILE A 191 16.59 -7.53 0.81
N ASP A 192 17.25 -6.50 1.35
CA ASP A 192 16.57 -5.28 1.81
C ASP A 192 15.81 -4.59 0.68
N ASP A 193 16.40 -4.51 -0.52
CA ASP A 193 15.78 -3.94 -1.71
C ASP A 193 14.54 -4.76 -2.14
N ALA A 194 14.64 -6.09 -2.17
CA ALA A 194 13.51 -6.97 -2.45
C ALA A 194 12.38 -6.76 -1.42
N GLN A 195 12.69 -6.70 -0.12
CA GLN A 195 11.70 -6.46 0.94
C GLN A 195 11.03 -5.09 0.81
N LYS A 196 11.80 -4.02 0.55
CA LYS A 196 11.25 -2.67 0.31
C LYS A 196 10.30 -2.63 -0.87
N LYS A 197 10.69 -3.24 -1.99
CA LYS A 197 9.85 -3.34 -3.20
C LYS A 197 8.57 -4.14 -2.93
N PHE A 198 8.66 -5.22 -2.15
CA PHE A 198 7.51 -6.05 -1.81
C PHE A 198 6.45 -5.33 -0.98
N LEU A 199 6.88 -4.40 -0.11
CA LEU A 199 6.00 -3.57 0.71
C LEU A 199 5.46 -2.33 -0.03
N ASN A 200 5.83 -2.14 -1.30
CA ASN A 200 5.35 -1.00 -2.07
C ASN A 200 3.86 -1.17 -2.45
N PRO A 201 3.05 -0.11 -2.42
CA PRO A 201 1.66 -0.15 -2.90
C PRO A 201 1.54 -0.50 -4.39
N ASP A 202 2.49 -0.06 -5.23
CA ASP A 202 2.47 -0.31 -6.67
C ASP A 202 2.80 -1.78 -6.97
N ILE A 203 1.82 -2.47 -7.56
CA ILE A 203 1.97 -3.85 -8.04
C ILE A 203 3.15 -4.03 -9.00
N LYS A 204 3.46 -3.04 -9.84
CA LYS A 204 4.59 -3.11 -10.77
C LYS A 204 5.91 -3.20 -10.00
N ILE A 205 6.07 -2.37 -8.98
CA ILE A 205 7.23 -2.40 -8.08
C ILE A 205 7.27 -3.72 -7.29
N ARG A 206 6.11 -4.26 -6.87
CA ARG A 206 6.05 -5.58 -6.22
C ARG A 206 6.48 -6.72 -7.14
N LYS A 207 6.25 -6.63 -8.45
CA LYS A 207 6.80 -7.61 -9.39
C LYS A 207 8.32 -7.54 -9.43
N GLU A 208 8.91 -6.36 -9.45
CA GLU A 208 10.37 -6.23 -9.35
C GLU A 208 10.92 -6.84 -8.05
N ALA A 209 10.13 -6.88 -6.98
CA ALA A 209 10.51 -7.52 -5.73
C ALA A 209 10.78 -9.02 -5.89
N ILE A 210 9.96 -9.74 -6.66
CA ILE A 210 10.18 -11.17 -6.91
C ILE A 210 11.40 -11.38 -7.81
N GLU A 211 11.59 -10.56 -8.84
CA GLU A 211 12.79 -10.61 -9.70
C GLU A 211 14.05 -10.45 -8.84
N ARG A 212 14.04 -9.42 -7.99
CA ARG A 212 15.14 -9.12 -7.07
C ARG A 212 15.40 -10.23 -6.05
N LEU A 213 14.36 -10.86 -5.53
CA LEU A 213 14.50 -11.99 -4.61
C LEU A 213 15.07 -13.22 -5.31
N TRP A 214 14.75 -13.45 -6.58
CA TRP A 214 15.36 -14.50 -7.40
C TRP A 214 16.82 -14.20 -7.76
N ASP A 215 17.20 -12.93 -7.94
CA ASP A 215 18.61 -12.55 -8.01
C ASP A 215 19.37 -12.86 -6.71
N CYS A 216 18.72 -12.63 -5.55
CA CYS A 216 19.28 -13.03 -4.26
C CYS A 216 19.50 -14.55 -4.22
N TRP A 217 18.51 -15.32 -4.66
CA TRP A 217 18.62 -16.78 -4.75
C TRP A 217 19.82 -17.20 -5.60
N GLU A 218 20.04 -16.55 -6.75
CA GLU A 218 21.19 -16.82 -7.60
C GLU A 218 22.53 -16.51 -6.97
N ARG A 219 22.60 -15.42 -6.21
CA ARG A 219 23.78 -15.05 -5.45
C ARG A 219 24.04 -16.06 -4.32
N ILE A 220 23.01 -16.48 -3.59
CA ILE A 220 23.10 -17.49 -2.51
C ILE A 220 23.76 -18.78 -3.00
N LYS A 221 23.46 -19.19 -4.24
CA LYS A 221 24.09 -20.35 -4.89
C LYS A 221 25.61 -20.22 -5.09
N THR A 222 26.24 -19.12 -4.71
CA THR A 222 27.69 -18.89 -4.84
C THR A 222 28.38 -18.52 -3.53
N VAL A 223 27.67 -18.41 -2.40
CA VAL A 223 28.22 -17.79 -1.18
C VAL A 223 29.13 -18.75 -0.37
N GLU A 224 28.97 -20.07 -0.49
CA GLU A 224 29.87 -21.05 0.16
C GLU A 224 31.02 -21.46 -0.78
N ASP A 225 30.75 -21.60 -2.07
CA ASP A 225 31.76 -21.91 -3.09
C ASP A 225 31.49 -21.12 -4.38
N PRO A 226 32.16 -19.96 -4.58
CA PRO A 226 31.96 -19.11 -5.75
C PRO A 226 32.29 -19.79 -7.09
N ARG A 227 33.10 -20.86 -7.08
CA ARG A 227 33.56 -21.55 -8.29
C ARG A 227 32.65 -22.70 -8.69
N ASN A 228 31.80 -23.17 -7.79
CA ASN A 228 30.92 -24.31 -8.05
C ASN A 228 29.55 -24.13 -7.40
N LYS A 229 28.59 -23.61 -8.18
CA LYS A 229 27.21 -23.38 -7.72
C LYS A 229 26.54 -24.62 -7.13
N LYS A 230 26.71 -25.78 -7.77
CA LYS A 230 26.10 -27.03 -7.30
C LYS A 230 26.66 -27.44 -5.94
N LYS A 231 27.98 -27.33 -5.76
CA LYS A 231 28.63 -27.64 -4.48
C LYS A 231 28.25 -26.64 -3.39
N SER A 232 28.22 -25.34 -3.72
CA SER A 232 27.80 -24.29 -2.78
C SER A 232 26.40 -24.55 -2.23
N ILE A 233 25.44 -24.90 -3.10
CA ILE A 233 24.08 -25.25 -2.68
C ILE A 233 24.07 -26.50 -1.82
N SER A 234 24.80 -27.55 -2.21
CA SER A 234 24.86 -28.77 -1.40
C SER A 234 25.31 -28.46 0.01
N ILE A 235 26.37 -27.67 0.19
CA ILE A 235 26.88 -27.26 1.51
C ILE A 235 25.78 -26.55 2.32
N LEU A 236 25.03 -25.62 1.71
CA LEU A 236 23.95 -24.92 2.41
C LEU A 236 22.82 -25.86 2.81
N LEU A 237 22.42 -26.78 1.93
CA LEU A 237 21.37 -27.76 2.20
C LEU A 237 21.80 -28.76 3.29
N ASP A 238 23.05 -29.21 3.25
CA ASP A 238 23.62 -30.14 4.24
C ASP A 238 23.65 -29.51 5.64
N LYS A 239 23.87 -28.18 5.75
CA LYS A 239 23.86 -27.45 7.04
C LYS A 239 22.48 -27.37 7.70
N VAL A 240 21.39 -27.45 6.93
CA VAL A 240 20.02 -27.30 7.43
C VAL A 240 19.24 -28.62 7.51
N SER A 241 19.81 -29.71 7.01
CA SER A 241 19.20 -31.04 7.03
C SER A 241 19.86 -31.94 8.06
N ASN A 242 19.06 -32.61 8.89
CA ASN A 242 19.58 -33.56 9.89
C ASN A 242 19.46 -35.03 9.45
N ASP A 243 18.77 -35.29 8.33
CA ASP A 243 18.49 -36.62 7.81
C ASP A 243 18.39 -36.61 6.26
N SER A 244 18.46 -37.79 5.65
CA SER A 244 18.47 -37.95 4.19
C SER A 244 17.17 -37.53 3.53
N ASP A 245 16.04 -37.73 4.19
CA ASP A 245 14.72 -37.51 3.60
C ASP A 245 14.42 -36.01 3.53
N THR A 246 14.69 -35.29 4.62
CA THR A 246 14.65 -33.82 4.66
C THR A 246 15.62 -33.24 3.65
N ARG A 247 16.85 -33.76 3.56
CA ARG A 247 17.86 -33.26 2.61
C ARG A 247 17.41 -33.42 1.15
N SER A 248 16.77 -34.55 0.80
CA SER A 248 16.24 -34.80 -0.54
C SER A 248 15.07 -33.86 -0.87
N MET A 249 14.15 -33.69 0.08
CA MET A 249 13.00 -32.77 -0.08
C MET A 249 13.46 -31.33 -0.32
N LEU A 250 14.44 -30.83 0.46
CA LEU A 250 14.98 -29.49 0.27
C LEU A 250 15.74 -29.32 -1.06
N GLU A 251 16.34 -30.39 -1.58
CA GLU A 251 16.96 -30.36 -2.90
C GLU A 251 15.93 -30.23 -4.02
N GLU A 252 14.82 -30.97 -3.92
CA GLU A 252 13.70 -30.86 -4.85
C GLU A 252 13.11 -29.44 -4.83
N GLU A 253 12.94 -28.86 -3.65
CA GLU A 253 12.49 -27.47 -3.49
C GLU A 253 13.46 -26.47 -4.15
N ALA A 254 14.77 -26.61 -3.92
CA ALA A 254 15.79 -25.77 -4.55
C ALA A 254 15.77 -25.83 -6.09
N ARG A 255 15.56 -27.04 -6.65
CA ARG A 255 15.39 -27.23 -8.09
C ARG A 255 14.11 -26.56 -8.57
N LYS A 256 12.99 -26.79 -7.88
CA LYS A 256 11.69 -26.23 -8.26
C LYS A 256 11.68 -24.71 -8.25
N LEU A 257 12.29 -24.08 -7.23
CA LEU A 257 12.45 -22.62 -7.16
C LEU A 257 13.32 -22.07 -8.30
N THR A 258 14.36 -22.82 -8.70
CA THR A 258 15.18 -22.45 -9.87
C THR A 258 14.37 -22.56 -11.16
N ASP A 259 13.57 -23.62 -11.32
CA ASP A 259 12.72 -23.81 -12.51
C ASP A 259 11.63 -22.75 -12.62
N ILE A 260 11.01 -22.37 -11.50
CA ILE A 260 10.01 -21.28 -11.46
C ILE A 260 10.62 -19.99 -11.98
N GLY A 261 11.81 -19.60 -11.49
CA GLY A 261 12.48 -18.37 -11.94
C GLY A 261 12.84 -18.35 -13.42
N ASN A 262 13.05 -19.52 -14.03
CA ASN A 262 13.34 -19.66 -15.46
C ASN A 262 12.06 -19.74 -16.32
N THR A 263 10.95 -20.21 -15.76
CA THR A 263 9.69 -20.46 -16.49
C THR A 263 8.77 -19.25 -16.52
N PHE A 264 8.66 -18.57 -15.39
CA PHE A 264 7.85 -17.36 -15.26
C PHE A 264 8.68 -16.14 -15.61
N HIS A 265 8.01 -15.05 -15.99
CA HIS A 265 8.63 -13.78 -16.29
C HIS A 265 9.15 -13.12 -14.99
N ILE A 266 10.25 -13.68 -14.46
CA ILE A 266 10.89 -13.30 -13.19
C ILE A 266 12.38 -13.00 -13.40
N ARG A 267 13.09 -13.76 -14.27
CA ARG A 267 14.55 -13.62 -14.43
C ARG A 267 15.00 -13.34 -15.86
N HIS A 268 14.31 -13.94 -16.82
CA HIS A 268 14.53 -13.65 -18.23
C HIS A 268 13.30 -12.92 -18.73
N SER A 269 13.38 -12.26 -19.88
CA SER A 269 12.23 -11.58 -20.51
C SER A 269 11.96 -12.21 -21.87
N GLU A 270 11.96 -13.53 -21.90
CA GLU A 270 11.68 -14.27 -23.13
C GLU A 270 10.18 -14.23 -23.42
N VAL A 271 9.82 -14.06 -24.69
CA VAL A 271 8.41 -13.94 -25.14
C VAL A 271 7.55 -15.16 -24.76
N THR A 272 8.20 -16.28 -24.45
CA THR A 272 7.59 -17.57 -24.10
C THR A 272 7.23 -17.70 -22.62
N GLN A 273 7.65 -16.78 -21.76
CA GLN A 273 7.45 -16.90 -20.32
C GLN A 273 6.07 -16.45 -19.85
N ILE A 274 5.61 -17.06 -18.76
CA ILE A 274 4.29 -16.80 -18.18
C ILE A 274 4.35 -15.51 -17.36
N VAL A 275 3.53 -14.53 -17.73
CA VAL A 275 3.38 -13.27 -16.99
C VAL A 275 2.59 -13.51 -15.71
N ILE A 276 3.13 -13.06 -14.58
CA ILE A 276 2.43 -13.06 -13.29
C ILE A 276 1.71 -11.72 -13.16
N SER A 277 0.37 -11.75 -13.14
CA SER A 277 -0.48 -10.56 -12.99
C SER A 277 -1.23 -10.51 -11.66
N ASP A 278 -1.40 -11.64 -10.98
CA ASP A 278 -2.14 -11.74 -9.73
C ASP A 278 -1.25 -11.44 -8.51
N ASN A 279 -1.68 -10.49 -7.68
CA ASN A 279 -1.05 -10.14 -6.40
C ASN A 279 -0.91 -11.34 -5.47
N SER A 280 -1.91 -12.23 -5.43
CA SER A 280 -1.87 -13.39 -4.54
C SER A 280 -0.72 -14.34 -4.88
N ILE A 281 -0.42 -14.46 -6.19
CA ILE A 281 0.68 -15.29 -6.70
C ILE A 281 2.03 -14.60 -6.46
N ILE A 282 2.13 -13.28 -6.65
CA ILE A 282 3.33 -12.51 -6.32
C ILE A 282 3.68 -12.71 -4.83
N ASP A 283 2.71 -12.49 -3.95
CA ASP A 283 2.84 -12.67 -2.51
C ASP A 283 3.28 -14.11 -2.17
N TYR A 284 2.59 -15.12 -2.71
CA TYR A 284 2.94 -16.53 -2.49
C TYR A 284 4.39 -16.84 -2.89
N LEU A 285 4.81 -16.44 -4.10
CA LEU A 285 6.14 -16.72 -4.60
C LEU A 285 7.22 -16.01 -3.78
N PHE A 286 6.96 -14.76 -3.39
CA PHE A 286 7.85 -14.01 -2.52
C PHE A 286 8.00 -14.70 -1.17
N TYR A 287 6.89 -15.04 -0.50
CA TYR A 287 6.93 -15.71 0.81
C TYR A 287 7.65 -17.06 0.72
N ARG A 288 7.35 -17.86 -0.32
CA ARG A 288 7.95 -19.18 -0.52
C ARG A 288 9.47 -19.11 -0.63
N LEU A 289 9.98 -18.26 -1.53
CA LEU A 289 11.43 -18.13 -1.72
C LEU A 289 12.09 -17.45 -0.52
N CYS A 290 11.46 -16.44 0.08
CA CYS A 290 12.00 -15.74 1.24
C CYS A 290 12.17 -16.70 2.44
N ALA A 291 11.16 -17.52 2.73
CA ALA A 291 11.23 -18.53 3.77
C ALA A 291 12.36 -19.54 3.53
N PHE A 292 12.52 -20.00 2.27
CA PHE A 292 13.59 -20.91 1.90
C PHE A 292 14.98 -20.27 2.09
N ILE A 293 15.16 -19.04 1.62
CA ILE A 293 16.39 -18.26 1.79
C ILE A 293 16.73 -18.08 3.26
N GLN A 294 15.76 -17.68 4.09
CA GLN A 294 15.98 -17.49 5.52
C GLN A 294 16.40 -18.77 6.22
N MET A 295 15.74 -19.89 5.92
CA MET A 295 16.12 -21.18 6.46
C MET A 295 17.58 -21.53 6.11
N LEU A 296 17.98 -21.38 4.83
CA LEU A 296 19.35 -21.66 4.39
C LEU A 296 20.40 -20.76 5.06
N LEU A 297 20.03 -19.52 5.38
CA LEU A 297 20.94 -18.55 5.98
C LEU A 297 20.95 -18.60 7.51
N SER A 298 19.93 -19.19 8.14
CA SER A 298 19.84 -19.33 9.61
C SER A 298 20.88 -20.26 10.22
N SER A 299 21.52 -21.11 9.40
CA SER A 299 22.55 -22.07 9.81
C SER A 299 23.98 -21.55 9.56
N ARG A 300 24.13 -20.27 9.22
CA ARG A 300 25.43 -19.57 9.11
C ARG A 300 25.74 -18.80 10.37
#